data_AF-A0AAT9R8R5-F1
#
_entry.id   AF-A0AAT9R8R5-F1
#
_cell.length_a   1.000
_cell.length_b   1.000
_cell.length_c   1.000
_cell.angle_alpha   90.00
_cell.angle_beta   90.00
_cell.angle_gamma   90.00
#
_symmetry.space_group_name_H-M   'P 1'
#
loop_
_entity.id
_entity.type
_entity.pdbx_description
1 polymer ?
#
loop_
_entity_poly.entity_id
_entity_poly.type
_entity_poly.pdbx_seq_one_letter_code
_entity_poly.pdbx_strand_id
1 'polypeptide(L)'
;MMSTGMPLSESDECAEPAESPELSDPRTLLAHHALDAAARAWLDEAVARIADRPAAVRTLFPAARRRCGRARLDAHWTLDEAARAVLLAALPLGGQPLADELAGLFRHGDPAEQRAVLRALPLFADSQAGDDVQAPLGELALPLVREALRGNDSSLIVAALGPYGAARLPDDEYRQAVLKCVFHEIPLDRIGGLGARADAELARMLADFAHERVAAGRDVPADIWPVVRAFPAVDHLTDELSAETNAAPPDRRHAAVRALTALHQATASA
;
A
#
# COMPACT_ATOMS: atom_id res chain seq x y z
N MET A 1 53.48 7.86 -34.45
CA MET A 1 52.27 7.05 -34.26
C MET A 1 52.52 6.09 -33.11
N MET A 2 52.06 6.41 -31.90
CA MET A 2 51.73 5.43 -30.87
C MET A 2 50.62 6.04 -30.03
N SER A 3 49.43 5.49 -30.25
CA SER A 3 48.19 5.80 -29.55
C SER A 3 48.28 5.19 -28.16
N THR A 4 48.07 5.98 -27.11
CA THR A 4 47.97 5.46 -25.73
C THR A 4 46.57 5.81 -25.26
N GLY A 5 45.68 4.81 -25.29
CA GLY A 5 44.30 4.94 -24.84
C GLY A 5 44.22 5.05 -23.32
N MET A 6 43.40 5.99 -22.85
CA MET A 6 42.88 5.97 -21.48
C MET A 6 41.78 4.90 -21.37
N PRO A 7 41.68 4.17 -20.25
CA PRO A 7 40.44 3.51 -19.91
C PRO A 7 39.52 4.51 -19.19
N LEU A 8 38.29 4.63 -19.70
CA LEU A 8 37.15 5.20 -18.99
C LEU A 8 36.73 4.19 -17.91
N SER A 9 36.71 4.63 -16.66
CA SER A 9 36.07 3.91 -15.56
C SER A 9 34.61 4.33 -15.54
N GLU A 10 33.76 3.54 -16.20
CA GLU A 10 32.30 3.56 -16.00
C GLU A 10 32.02 2.85 -14.68
N SER A 11 31.75 3.62 -13.63
CA SER A 11 31.11 3.12 -12.42
C SER A 11 29.61 3.32 -12.58
N ASP A 12 28.99 2.44 -13.36
CA ASP A 12 27.54 2.29 -13.44
C ASP A 12 27.09 1.43 -12.26
N GLU A 13 27.09 2.01 -11.06
CA GLU A 13 26.37 1.43 -9.92
C GLU A 13 24.89 1.78 -10.11
N CYS A 14 24.21 0.99 -10.95
CA CYS A 14 22.77 0.85 -10.90
C CYS A 14 22.38 0.50 -9.47
N ALA A 15 21.91 1.49 -8.71
CA ALA A 15 21.14 1.25 -7.51
C ALA A 15 19.94 0.39 -7.90
N GLU A 16 19.93 -0.86 -7.42
CA GLU A 16 18.79 -1.75 -7.59
C GLU A 16 17.55 -1.04 -7.02
N PRO A 17 16.46 -0.89 -7.79
CA PRO A 17 15.25 -0.30 -7.28
C PRO A 17 14.75 -1.19 -6.14
N ALA A 18 14.54 -0.61 -4.96
CA ALA A 18 13.92 -1.29 -3.83
C ALA A 18 12.64 -1.98 -4.31
N GLU A 19 12.68 -3.32 -4.36
CA GLU A 19 11.54 -4.15 -4.76
C GLU A 19 10.33 -3.71 -3.95
N SER A 20 9.31 -3.20 -4.65
CA SER A 20 8.02 -2.96 -4.03
C SER A 20 7.55 -4.28 -3.42
N PRO A 21 6.96 -4.29 -2.21
CA PRO A 21 6.53 -5.54 -1.61
C PRO A 21 5.45 -6.17 -2.50
N GLU A 22 5.84 -7.12 -3.34
CA GLU A 22 4.90 -7.95 -4.07
C GLU A 22 4.07 -8.67 -3.02
N LEU A 23 2.75 -8.45 -3.04
CA LEU A 23 1.85 -9.19 -2.17
C LEU A 23 2.02 -10.67 -2.51
N SER A 24 2.58 -11.42 -1.58
CA SER A 24 2.75 -12.86 -1.73
C SER A 24 1.40 -13.51 -2.06
N ASP A 25 1.40 -14.38 -3.07
CA ASP A 25 0.18 -15.08 -3.50
C ASP A 25 -0.43 -15.83 -2.29
N PRO A 26 -1.69 -15.55 -1.93
CA PRO A 26 -2.32 -16.16 -0.77
C PRO A 26 -2.41 -17.69 -0.86
N ARG A 27 -2.44 -18.28 -2.07
CA ARG A 27 -2.40 -19.74 -2.22
C ARG A 27 -1.05 -20.29 -1.78
N THR A 28 0.03 -19.65 -2.21
CA THR A 28 1.40 -19.98 -1.83
C THR A 28 1.62 -19.83 -0.32
N LEU A 29 1.15 -18.73 0.28
CA LEU A 29 1.20 -18.52 1.73
C LEU A 29 0.48 -19.63 2.50
N LEU A 30 -0.74 -19.99 2.09
CA LEU A 30 -1.48 -21.08 2.73
C LEU A 30 -0.84 -22.45 2.49
N ALA A 31 -0.09 -22.65 1.42
CA ALA A 31 0.66 -23.90 1.22
C ALA A 31 1.84 -24.01 2.19
N HIS A 32 2.51 -22.89 2.49
CA HIS A 32 3.66 -22.85 3.40
C HIS A 32 3.28 -22.82 4.88
N HIS A 33 2.15 -22.20 5.23
CA HIS A 33 1.63 -22.18 6.59
C HIS A 33 0.55 -23.24 6.75
N ALA A 34 0.88 -24.31 7.50
CA ALA A 34 -0.01 -25.45 7.69
C ALA A 34 -1.34 -25.03 8.35
N LEU A 35 -2.39 -24.93 7.53
CA LEU A 35 -3.77 -25.12 8.00
C LEU A 35 -3.89 -26.53 8.60
N ASP A 36 -4.64 -26.67 9.68
CA ASP A 36 -5.02 -28.00 10.14
C ASP A 36 -5.85 -28.73 9.06
N ALA A 37 -5.90 -30.06 9.15
CA ALA A 37 -6.55 -30.89 8.14
C ALA A 37 -8.04 -30.55 7.94
N ALA A 38 -8.73 -30.11 9.00
CA ALA A 38 -10.15 -29.76 8.94
C ALA A 38 -10.36 -28.42 8.23
N ALA A 39 -9.52 -27.43 8.52
CA ALA A 39 -9.51 -26.13 7.86
C ALA A 39 -9.15 -26.24 6.37
N ARG A 40 -8.17 -27.10 6.03
CA ARG A 40 -7.82 -27.39 4.63
C ARG A 40 -8.98 -28.01 3.88
N ALA A 41 -9.55 -29.11 4.41
CA ALA A 41 -10.68 -29.78 3.77
C ALA A 41 -11.89 -28.85 3.60
N TRP A 42 -12.16 -27.99 4.59
CA TRP A 42 -13.22 -26.99 4.48
C TRP A 42 -12.93 -25.96 3.37
N LEU A 43 -11.70 -25.46 3.26
CA LEU A 43 -11.33 -24.48 2.25
C LEU A 43 -11.44 -25.08 0.84
N ASP A 44 -10.96 -26.31 0.64
CA ASP A 44 -11.03 -27.01 -0.64
C ASP A 44 -12.49 -27.25 -1.08
N GLU A 45 -13.36 -27.69 -0.15
CA GLU A 45 -14.79 -27.86 -0.41
C GLU A 45 -15.49 -26.52 -0.69
N ALA A 46 -15.13 -25.47 0.04
CA ALA A 46 -15.68 -24.13 -0.14
C ALA A 46 -15.31 -23.56 -1.52
N VAL A 47 -14.06 -23.72 -1.95
CA VAL A 47 -13.58 -23.33 -3.28
C VAL A 47 -14.36 -24.07 -4.37
N ALA A 48 -14.47 -25.40 -4.28
CA ALA A 48 -15.23 -26.19 -5.25
C ALA A 48 -16.70 -25.76 -5.32
N ARG A 49 -17.31 -25.45 -4.17
CA ARG A 49 -18.70 -24.98 -4.11
C ARG A 49 -18.89 -23.60 -4.71
N ILE A 50 -17.96 -22.67 -4.53
CA ILE A 50 -18.03 -21.33 -5.12
C ILE A 50 -17.87 -21.41 -6.64
N ALA A 51 -16.98 -22.26 -7.13
CA ALA A 51 -16.80 -22.49 -8.57
C ALA A 51 -18.07 -23.03 -9.24
N ASP A 52 -18.81 -23.93 -8.56
CA ASP A 52 -20.10 -24.47 -9.04
C ASP A 52 -21.29 -23.52 -8.81
N ARG A 53 -21.32 -22.82 -7.67
CA ARG A 53 -22.39 -21.90 -7.26
C ARG A 53 -21.80 -20.61 -6.69
N PRO A 54 -21.57 -19.58 -7.52
CA PRO A 54 -20.89 -18.35 -7.10
C PRO A 54 -21.52 -17.65 -5.89
N ALA A 55 -22.86 -17.67 -5.80
CA ALA A 55 -23.60 -17.08 -4.67
C ALA A 55 -23.25 -17.68 -3.29
N ALA A 56 -22.63 -18.87 -3.24
CA ALA A 56 -22.16 -19.47 -1.99
C ALA A 56 -21.07 -18.63 -1.29
N VAL A 57 -20.34 -17.78 -2.03
CA VAL A 57 -19.31 -16.90 -1.48
C VAL A 57 -19.87 -16.02 -0.36
N ARG A 58 -21.12 -15.56 -0.47
CA ARG A 58 -21.78 -14.68 0.50
C ARG A 58 -21.92 -15.30 1.89
N THR A 59 -21.94 -16.64 1.98
CA THR A 59 -22.00 -17.37 3.25
C THR A 59 -20.63 -17.92 3.66
N LEU A 60 -19.81 -18.35 2.69
CA LEU A 60 -18.52 -18.98 2.97
C LEU A 60 -17.43 -17.95 3.32
N PHE A 61 -17.47 -16.77 2.71
CA PHE A 61 -16.49 -15.70 2.92
C PHE A 61 -16.47 -15.19 4.37
N PRO A 62 -17.62 -14.92 5.04
CA PRO A 62 -17.61 -14.58 6.47
C PRO A 62 -17.21 -15.76 7.37
N ALA A 63 -17.46 -17.00 6.94
CA ALA A 63 -17.15 -18.19 7.72
C ALA A 63 -15.64 -18.50 7.81
N ALA A 64 -14.82 -17.93 6.92
CA ALA A 64 -13.38 -18.19 6.82
C ALA A 64 -12.67 -18.04 8.17
N ARG A 65 -12.97 -17.00 8.95
CA ARG A 65 -12.35 -16.79 10.26
C ARG A 65 -12.63 -17.89 11.26
N ARG A 66 -13.87 -18.41 11.29
CA ARG A 66 -14.25 -19.50 12.20
C ARG A 66 -13.64 -20.83 11.80
N ARG A 67 -13.29 -20.99 10.53
CA ARG A 67 -12.85 -22.26 9.93
C ARG A 67 -11.33 -22.36 9.81
N CYS A 68 -10.66 -21.27 9.46
CA CYS A 68 -9.22 -21.21 9.25
C CYS A 68 -8.47 -20.53 10.41
N GLY A 69 -9.17 -19.81 11.29
CA GLY A 69 -8.56 -19.02 12.34
C GLY A 69 -7.94 -17.72 11.84
N ARG A 70 -7.26 -16.98 12.74
CA ARG A 70 -6.76 -15.62 12.50
C ARG A 70 -5.25 -15.46 12.76
N ALA A 71 -4.50 -16.56 12.72
CA ALA A 71 -3.06 -16.51 12.96
C ALA A 71 -2.41 -15.63 11.89
N ARG A 72 -1.37 -14.90 12.29
CA ARG A 72 -0.58 -14.05 11.37
C ARG A 72 0.27 -14.96 10.48
N LEU A 73 0.25 -14.71 9.17
CA LEU A 73 1.09 -15.40 8.20
C LEU A 73 2.37 -14.62 7.93
N ASP A 74 2.22 -13.34 7.59
CA ASP A 74 3.32 -12.40 7.34
C ASP A 74 2.92 -10.99 7.81
N ALA A 75 3.60 -9.93 7.36
CA ALA A 75 3.27 -8.55 7.73
C ALA A 75 1.87 -8.09 7.26
N HIS A 76 1.31 -8.73 6.23
CA HIS A 76 0.09 -8.29 5.55
C HIS A 76 -1.09 -9.23 5.86
N TRP A 77 -0.91 -10.54 5.79
CA TRP A 77 -1.97 -11.54 5.81
C TRP A 77 -2.16 -12.20 7.18
N THR A 78 -3.42 -12.41 7.56
CA THR A 78 -3.82 -13.47 8.48
C THR A 78 -4.39 -14.67 7.72
N LEU A 79 -4.47 -15.83 8.38
CA LEU A 79 -5.05 -17.05 7.80
C LEU A 79 -6.44 -16.83 7.20
N ASP A 80 -7.32 -16.11 7.90
CA ASP A 80 -8.67 -15.82 7.42
C ASP A 80 -8.69 -14.85 6.25
N GLU A 81 -7.81 -13.86 6.22
CA GLU A 81 -7.69 -12.94 5.09
C GLU A 81 -7.17 -13.67 3.85
N ALA A 82 -6.15 -14.53 3.98
CA ALA A 82 -5.63 -15.33 2.88
C ALA A 82 -6.65 -16.36 2.38
N ALA A 83 -7.36 -17.04 3.28
CA ALA A 83 -8.43 -17.97 2.91
C ALA A 83 -9.56 -17.25 2.16
N ARG A 84 -9.95 -16.06 2.62
CA ARG A 84 -10.92 -15.20 1.91
C ARG A 84 -10.45 -14.85 0.50
N ALA A 85 -9.19 -14.45 0.32
CA ALA A 85 -8.65 -14.17 -1.01
C ALA A 85 -8.70 -15.40 -1.93
N VAL A 86 -8.41 -16.59 -1.41
CA VAL A 86 -8.56 -17.86 -2.17
C VAL A 86 -10.02 -18.14 -2.54
N LEU A 87 -10.98 -17.88 -1.65
CA LEU A 87 -12.42 -18.03 -1.94
C LEU A 87 -12.88 -17.06 -3.03
N LEU A 88 -12.40 -15.80 -3.01
CA LEU A 88 -12.69 -14.83 -4.06
C LEU A 88 -12.10 -15.26 -5.40
N ALA A 89 -10.87 -15.79 -5.39
CA ALA A 89 -10.19 -16.28 -6.59
C ALA A 89 -10.79 -17.56 -7.17
N ALA A 90 -11.77 -18.16 -6.49
CA ALA A 90 -12.56 -19.30 -6.99
C ALA A 90 -13.83 -18.86 -7.72
N LEU A 91 -14.18 -17.57 -7.70
CA LEU A 91 -15.36 -17.07 -8.41
C LEU A 91 -15.17 -17.21 -9.92
N PRO A 92 -16.11 -17.84 -10.64
CA PRO A 92 -16.07 -17.93 -12.09
C PRO A 92 -16.59 -16.63 -12.74
N LEU A 93 -16.18 -15.47 -12.21
CA LEU A 93 -16.67 -14.14 -12.61
C LEU A 93 -15.49 -13.26 -13.05
N GLY A 94 -15.72 -12.43 -14.06
CA GLY A 94 -14.81 -11.36 -14.46
C GLY A 94 -15.55 -10.05 -14.69
N GLY A 95 -14.83 -8.96 -14.95
CA GLY A 95 -15.39 -7.65 -15.29
C GLY A 95 -16.43 -7.14 -14.28
N GLN A 96 -17.52 -6.57 -14.80
CA GLN A 96 -18.56 -5.95 -13.97
C GLN A 96 -19.24 -6.92 -12.98
N PRO A 97 -19.63 -8.16 -13.36
CA PRO A 97 -20.18 -9.12 -12.40
C PRO A 97 -19.28 -9.40 -11.19
N LEU A 98 -17.96 -9.51 -11.40
CA LEU A 98 -17.01 -9.68 -10.30
C LEU A 98 -16.94 -8.42 -9.44
N ALA A 99 -16.84 -7.24 -10.06
CA ALA A 99 -16.80 -5.97 -9.36
C ALA A 99 -18.04 -5.77 -8.45
N ASP A 100 -19.23 -6.13 -8.94
CA ASP A 100 -20.49 -6.03 -8.19
C ASP A 100 -20.52 -6.98 -6.98
N GLU A 101 -20.05 -8.23 -7.15
CA GLU A 101 -19.99 -9.20 -6.06
C GLU A 101 -18.98 -8.77 -4.98
N LEU A 102 -17.79 -8.31 -5.39
CA LEU A 102 -16.78 -7.76 -4.47
C LEU A 102 -17.31 -6.54 -3.72
N ALA A 103 -18.01 -5.65 -4.41
CA ALA A 103 -18.63 -4.48 -3.80
C ALA A 103 -19.73 -4.84 -2.80
N GLY A 104 -20.51 -5.89 -3.09
CA GLY A 104 -21.49 -6.46 -2.17
C GLY A 104 -20.84 -6.99 -0.89
N LEU A 105 -19.78 -7.77 -1.02
CA LEU A 105 -19.02 -8.31 0.13
C LEU A 105 -18.33 -7.20 0.94
N PHE A 106 -17.76 -6.20 0.27
CA PHE A 106 -17.10 -5.06 0.94
C PHE A 106 -18.11 -4.25 1.77
N ARG A 107 -19.22 -3.81 1.17
CA ARG A 107 -20.16 -2.90 1.84
C ARG A 107 -20.91 -3.53 3.03
N HIS A 108 -21.08 -4.84 3.03
CA HIS A 108 -21.79 -5.56 4.10
C HIS A 108 -20.85 -6.32 5.05
N GLY A 109 -19.55 -6.34 4.76
CA GLY A 109 -18.56 -7.04 5.55
C GLY A 109 -18.07 -6.25 6.75
N ASP A 110 -17.53 -6.96 7.74
CA ASP A 110 -16.77 -6.35 8.82
C ASP A 110 -15.41 -5.78 8.34
N PRO A 111 -14.66 -5.02 9.15
CA PRO A 111 -13.38 -4.45 8.70
C PRO A 111 -12.35 -5.50 8.25
N ALA A 112 -12.37 -6.73 8.76
CA ALA A 112 -11.44 -7.78 8.31
C ALA A 112 -11.85 -8.35 6.95
N GLU A 113 -13.16 -8.48 6.72
CA GLU A 113 -13.75 -8.85 5.45
C GLU A 113 -13.48 -7.79 4.37
N GLN A 114 -13.67 -6.51 4.70
CA GLN A 114 -13.36 -5.39 3.83
C GLN A 114 -11.88 -5.34 3.44
N ARG A 115 -10.97 -5.50 4.40
CA ARG A 115 -9.53 -5.59 4.13
C ARG A 115 -9.19 -6.76 3.20
N ALA A 116 -9.81 -7.92 3.41
CA ALA A 116 -9.55 -9.09 2.57
C ALA A 116 -9.98 -8.85 1.11
N VAL A 117 -11.11 -8.16 0.89
CA VAL A 117 -11.53 -7.75 -0.46
C VAL A 117 -10.49 -6.83 -1.09
N LEU A 118 -10.10 -5.74 -0.40
CA LEU A 118 -9.14 -4.75 -0.93
C LEU A 118 -7.79 -5.38 -1.28
N ARG A 119 -7.26 -6.26 -0.41
CA ARG A 119 -5.97 -6.93 -0.63
C ARG A 119 -6.01 -7.99 -1.73
N ALA A 120 -7.19 -8.54 -2.04
CA ALA A 120 -7.34 -9.51 -3.11
C ALA A 120 -7.47 -8.84 -4.50
N LEU A 121 -7.73 -7.54 -4.58
CA LEU A 121 -7.91 -6.82 -5.87
C LEU A 121 -6.77 -7.03 -6.89
N PRO A 122 -5.47 -7.06 -6.52
CA PRO A 122 -4.38 -7.30 -7.46
C PRO A 122 -4.50 -8.65 -8.19
N LEU A 123 -5.13 -9.66 -7.59
CA LEU A 123 -5.31 -10.99 -8.19
C LEU A 123 -6.22 -10.97 -9.43
N PHE A 124 -7.01 -9.90 -9.60
CA PHE A 124 -8.00 -9.77 -10.67
C PHE A 124 -7.73 -8.54 -11.56
N ALA A 125 -6.65 -7.79 -11.30
CA ALA A 125 -6.44 -6.47 -11.88
C ALA A 125 -6.15 -6.53 -13.38
N ASP A 126 -5.32 -7.49 -13.79
CA ASP A 126 -4.79 -7.62 -15.13
C ASP A 126 -4.98 -9.05 -15.65
N SER A 127 -5.22 -9.19 -16.95
CA SER A 127 -5.32 -10.51 -17.59
C SER A 127 -3.96 -11.19 -17.55
N GLN A 128 -3.86 -12.34 -16.88
CA GLN A 128 -2.67 -13.17 -16.98
C GLN A 128 -2.60 -13.71 -18.42
N ALA A 129 -1.51 -13.39 -19.11
CA ALA A 129 -1.25 -13.88 -20.46
C ALA A 129 -1.09 -15.41 -20.42
N GLY A 130 -2.15 -16.15 -20.74
CA GLY A 130 -2.04 -17.60 -20.85
C GLY A 130 -3.34 -18.36 -20.98
N ASP A 131 -4.33 -18.14 -20.11
CA ASP A 131 -5.49 -19.04 -20.03
C ASP A 131 -6.77 -18.45 -19.40
N ASP A 132 -6.78 -17.16 -19.02
CA ASP A 132 -7.96 -16.58 -18.36
C ASP A 132 -9.05 -16.12 -19.36
N VAL A 133 -10.14 -16.88 -19.40
CA VAL A 133 -11.40 -16.55 -20.13
C VAL A 133 -12.12 -15.35 -19.49
N GLN A 134 -11.73 -14.94 -18.28
CA GLN A 134 -12.41 -13.90 -17.51
C GLN A 134 -11.86 -12.51 -17.82
N ALA A 135 -12.78 -11.57 -18.02
CA ALA A 135 -12.42 -10.16 -18.18
C ALA A 135 -11.77 -9.64 -16.88
N PRO A 136 -10.65 -8.90 -16.96
CA PRO A 136 -9.99 -8.35 -15.78
C PRO A 136 -10.85 -7.26 -15.13
N LEU A 137 -10.61 -6.96 -13.86
CA LEU A 137 -11.27 -5.85 -13.17
C LEU A 137 -10.87 -4.50 -13.75
N GLY A 138 -9.61 -4.35 -14.19
CA GLY A 138 -9.12 -3.06 -14.66
C GLY A 138 -9.32 -1.98 -13.60
N GLU A 139 -10.09 -0.94 -13.92
CA GLU A 139 -10.45 0.15 -13.00
C GLU A 139 -11.80 -0.05 -12.27
N LEU A 140 -12.54 -1.13 -12.56
CA LEU A 140 -13.91 -1.34 -12.07
C LEU A 140 -14.00 -1.42 -10.54
N ALA A 141 -12.92 -1.79 -9.85
CA ALA A 141 -12.86 -1.82 -8.39
C ALA A 141 -12.33 -0.53 -7.74
N LEU A 142 -11.97 0.49 -8.53
CA LEU A 142 -11.52 1.80 -8.00
C LEU A 142 -12.55 2.48 -7.08
N PRO A 143 -13.89 2.35 -7.27
CA PRO A 143 -14.87 2.85 -6.31
C PRO A 143 -14.70 2.29 -4.90
N LEU A 144 -14.25 1.04 -4.74
CA LEU A 144 -14.02 0.42 -3.42
C LEU A 144 -12.80 1.02 -2.72
N VAL A 145 -11.73 1.26 -3.47
CA VAL A 145 -10.53 1.97 -2.98
C VAL A 145 -10.94 3.36 -2.48
N ARG A 146 -11.67 4.13 -3.31
CA ARG A 146 -12.16 5.46 -2.93
C ARG A 146 -13.08 5.41 -1.71
N GLU A 147 -13.94 4.39 -1.59
CA GLU A 147 -14.82 4.21 -0.44
C GLU A 147 -14.03 3.98 0.86
N ALA A 148 -13.04 3.09 0.83
CA ALA A 148 -12.14 2.87 1.96
C ALA A 148 -11.37 4.14 2.35
N LEU A 149 -10.89 4.91 1.36
CA LEU A 149 -10.14 6.16 1.59
C LEU A 149 -11.00 7.30 2.15
N ARG A 150 -12.32 7.27 1.99
CA ARG A 150 -13.23 8.22 2.66
C ARG A 150 -13.36 7.94 4.16
N GLY A 151 -13.18 6.69 4.58
CA GLY A 151 -13.19 6.27 5.99
C GLY A 151 -11.88 6.58 6.72
N ASN A 152 -11.87 6.42 8.06
CA ASN A 152 -10.70 6.71 8.91
C ASN A 152 -10.07 5.46 9.53
N ASP A 153 -10.47 4.27 9.10
CA ASP A 153 -9.86 3.02 9.57
C ASP A 153 -8.50 2.84 8.89
N SER A 154 -7.41 3.02 9.65
CA SER A 154 -6.05 2.91 9.15
C SER A 154 -5.75 1.56 8.48
N SER A 155 -6.39 0.48 8.92
CA SER A 155 -6.17 -0.85 8.36
C SER A 155 -6.82 -0.99 6.98
N LEU A 156 -7.94 -0.31 6.74
CA LEU A 156 -8.58 -0.22 5.43
C LEU A 156 -7.87 0.76 4.50
N ILE A 157 -7.41 1.89 5.01
CA ILE A 157 -6.61 2.87 4.24
C ILE A 157 -5.35 2.19 3.69
N VAL A 158 -4.61 1.47 4.55
CA VAL A 158 -3.42 0.71 4.12
C VAL A 158 -3.77 -0.34 3.08
N ALA A 159 -4.86 -1.10 3.26
CA ALA A 159 -5.28 -2.10 2.29
C ALA A 159 -5.69 -1.47 0.95
N ALA A 160 -6.37 -0.32 0.98
CA ALA A 160 -6.79 0.43 -0.21
C ALA A 160 -5.60 0.99 -0.98
N LEU A 161 -4.54 1.41 -0.29
CA LEU A 161 -3.27 1.87 -0.86
C LEU A 161 -2.28 0.72 -1.11
N GLY A 162 -2.75 -0.53 -1.17
CA GLY A 162 -1.97 -1.66 -1.66
C GLY A 162 -1.71 -1.58 -3.18
N PRO A 163 -1.12 -2.62 -3.79
CA PRO A 163 -0.69 -2.61 -5.19
C PRO A 163 -1.78 -2.19 -6.19
N TYR A 164 -3.03 -2.62 -5.98
CA TYR A 164 -4.14 -2.22 -6.86
C TYR A 164 -4.43 -0.71 -6.79
N GLY A 165 -4.57 -0.14 -5.57
CA GLY A 165 -4.83 1.29 -5.43
C GLY A 165 -3.64 2.12 -5.91
N ALA A 166 -2.42 1.69 -5.59
CA ALA A 166 -1.20 2.29 -6.09
C ALA A 166 -1.12 2.29 -7.63
N ALA A 167 -1.57 1.24 -8.31
CA ALA A 167 -1.55 1.18 -9.77
C ALA A 167 -2.69 1.95 -10.45
N ARG A 168 -3.85 2.10 -9.79
CA ARG A 168 -5.09 2.59 -10.44
C ARG A 168 -5.57 3.96 -9.99
N LEU A 169 -5.13 4.47 -8.83
CA LEU A 169 -5.51 5.82 -8.41
C LEU A 169 -4.87 6.86 -9.33
N PRO A 170 -5.62 7.88 -9.79
CA PRO A 170 -5.05 9.08 -10.39
C PRO A 170 -4.00 9.73 -9.47
N ASP A 171 -3.03 10.43 -10.03
CA ASP A 171 -1.91 10.97 -9.26
C ASP A 171 -2.37 11.95 -8.16
N ASP A 172 -3.34 12.82 -8.44
CA ASP A 172 -3.89 13.75 -7.46
C ASP A 172 -4.57 13.01 -6.28
N GLU A 173 -5.37 11.99 -6.58
CA GLU A 173 -6.02 11.16 -5.54
C GLU A 173 -4.99 10.38 -4.71
N TYR A 174 -3.96 9.83 -5.36
CA TYR A 174 -2.89 9.10 -4.68
C TYR A 174 -2.11 10.02 -3.74
N ARG A 175 -1.72 11.23 -4.18
CA ARG A 175 -1.04 12.22 -3.32
C ARG A 175 -1.87 12.60 -2.10
N GLN A 176 -3.17 12.86 -2.29
CA GLN A 176 -4.08 13.18 -1.19
C GLN A 176 -4.23 12.01 -0.21
N ALA A 177 -4.25 10.77 -0.70
CA ALA A 177 -4.30 9.59 0.14
C ALA A 177 -3.00 9.37 0.92
N VAL A 178 -1.83 9.61 0.32
CA VAL A 178 -0.53 9.61 1.03
C VAL A 178 -0.51 10.69 2.11
N LEU A 179 -0.95 11.91 1.80
CA LEU A 179 -1.03 12.99 2.78
C LEU A 179 -1.96 12.64 3.95
N LYS A 180 -3.10 11.99 3.65
CA LYS A 180 -3.99 11.44 4.67
C LYS A 180 -3.27 10.44 5.57
N CYS A 181 -2.47 9.53 5.01
CA CYS A 181 -1.69 8.57 5.80
C CYS A 181 -0.78 9.28 6.81
N VAL A 182 -0.07 10.33 6.39
CA VAL A 182 0.80 11.10 7.28
C VAL A 182 -0.01 11.79 8.39
N PHE A 183 -1.16 12.38 8.09
CA PHE A 183 -2.05 12.97 9.09
C PHE A 183 -2.60 11.96 10.12
N HIS A 184 -2.77 10.71 9.70
CA HIS A 184 -3.23 9.61 10.55
C HIS A 184 -2.10 8.77 11.16
N GLU A 185 -0.84 9.23 11.04
CA GLU A 185 0.35 8.53 11.56
C GLU A 185 0.46 7.08 11.03
N ILE A 186 0.01 6.86 9.79
CA ILE A 186 0.15 5.59 9.09
C ILE A 186 1.55 5.56 8.46
N PRO A 187 2.40 4.56 8.81
CA PRO A 187 3.74 4.44 8.23
C PRO A 187 3.70 4.34 6.70
N LEU A 188 4.49 5.17 6.04
CA LEU A 188 4.52 5.27 4.57
C LEU A 188 5.12 4.03 3.88
N ASP A 189 5.92 3.24 4.61
CA ASP A 189 6.45 1.94 4.14
C ASP A 189 5.35 0.89 3.90
N ARG A 190 4.12 1.12 4.37
CA ARG A 190 2.95 0.26 4.15
C ARG A 190 2.16 0.59 2.90
N ILE A 191 2.51 1.67 2.20
CA ILE A 191 1.81 2.14 1.00
C ILE A 191 2.51 1.57 -0.23
N GLY A 192 1.75 0.92 -1.10
CA GLY A 192 2.27 0.34 -2.34
C GLY A 192 2.74 1.43 -3.31
N GLY A 193 3.87 1.22 -3.98
CA GLY A 193 4.31 2.06 -5.09
C GLY A 193 4.79 3.47 -4.73
N LEU A 194 4.96 3.82 -3.45
CA LEU A 194 5.37 5.18 -3.05
C LEU A 194 6.66 5.64 -3.72
N GLY A 195 7.69 4.79 -3.78
CA GLY A 195 8.95 5.14 -4.43
C GLY A 195 8.79 5.48 -5.91
N ALA A 196 7.98 4.69 -6.64
CA ALA A 196 7.75 4.89 -8.07
C ALA A 196 6.79 6.05 -8.38
N ARG A 197 5.89 6.39 -7.45
CA ARG A 197 4.87 7.42 -7.62
C ARG A 197 5.21 8.73 -6.92
N ALA A 198 6.31 8.80 -6.19
CA ALA A 198 6.77 10.05 -5.62
C ALA A 198 7.10 11.04 -6.73
N ASP A 199 6.64 12.28 -6.57
CA ASP A 199 6.91 13.36 -7.50
C ASP A 199 7.07 14.70 -6.77
N ALA A 200 7.38 15.74 -7.54
CA ALA A 200 7.65 17.07 -7.02
C ALA A 200 6.44 17.66 -6.26
N GLU A 201 5.22 17.37 -6.69
CA GLU A 201 4.02 17.89 -6.03
C GLU A 201 3.77 17.18 -4.71
N LEU A 202 3.95 15.86 -4.64
CA LEU A 202 3.88 15.11 -3.39
C LEU A 202 4.93 15.60 -2.39
N ALA A 203 6.17 15.78 -2.85
CA ALA A 203 7.26 16.27 -2.01
C ALA A 203 6.97 17.69 -1.49
N ARG A 204 6.41 18.57 -2.32
CA ARG A 204 5.97 19.91 -1.93
C ARG A 204 4.87 19.84 -0.86
N MET A 205 3.84 19.01 -1.06
CA MET A 205 2.76 18.82 -0.06
C MET A 205 3.29 18.29 1.29
N LEU A 206 4.25 17.36 1.26
CA LEU A 206 4.87 16.82 2.47
C LEU A 206 5.78 17.84 3.16
N ALA A 207 6.44 18.71 2.40
CA ALA A 207 7.22 19.83 2.94
C ALA A 207 6.31 20.86 3.63
N ASP A 208 5.19 21.25 3.01
CA ASP A 208 4.18 22.12 3.62
C ASP A 208 3.67 21.53 4.93
N PHE A 209 3.33 20.23 4.94
CA PHE A 209 2.93 19.52 6.14
C PHE A 209 4.01 19.56 7.25
N ALA A 210 5.28 19.35 6.89
CA ALA A 210 6.38 19.42 7.84
C ALA A 210 6.51 20.81 8.47
N HIS A 211 6.41 21.86 7.65
CA HIS A 211 6.41 23.24 8.11
C HIS A 211 5.24 23.52 9.05
N GLU A 212 4.01 23.10 8.71
CA GLU A 212 2.83 23.26 9.57
C GLU A 212 2.98 22.53 10.92
N ARG A 213 3.59 21.34 10.94
CA ARG A 213 3.89 20.62 12.19
C ARG A 213 4.86 21.40 13.07
N VAL A 214 5.96 21.90 12.49
CA VAL A 214 6.97 22.69 13.20
C VAL A 214 6.40 24.02 13.71
N ALA A 215 5.58 24.71 12.91
CA ALA A 215 4.89 25.93 13.31
C ALA A 215 3.92 25.70 14.49
N ALA A 216 3.42 24.47 14.65
CA ALA A 216 2.63 24.04 15.81
C ALA A 216 3.48 23.50 16.98
N GLY A 217 4.82 23.54 16.89
CA GLY A 217 5.74 23.00 17.89
C GLY A 217 5.77 21.47 17.97
N ARG A 218 5.27 20.77 16.94
CA ARG A 218 5.13 19.31 16.90
C ARG A 218 6.22 18.66 16.07
N ASP A 219 6.53 17.40 16.37
CA ASP A 219 7.51 16.61 15.62
C ASP A 219 7.02 16.23 14.22
N VAL A 220 7.95 16.10 13.29
CA VAL A 220 7.68 15.68 11.91
C VAL A 220 7.96 14.16 11.81
N PRO A 221 7.06 13.35 11.23
CA PRO A 221 7.29 11.94 10.97
C PRO A 221 8.53 11.72 10.11
N ALA A 222 9.40 10.79 10.51
CA ALA A 222 10.70 10.60 9.86
C ALA A 222 10.62 9.98 8.46
N ASP A 223 9.55 9.24 8.19
CA ASP A 223 9.32 8.50 6.95
C ASP A 223 8.93 9.39 5.76
N ILE A 224 8.64 10.68 5.97
CA ILE A 224 8.41 11.63 4.87
C ILE A 224 9.71 12.13 4.24
N TRP A 225 10.82 12.11 4.99
CA TRP A 225 12.09 12.72 4.56
C TRP A 225 12.68 12.13 3.29
N PRO A 226 12.65 10.80 3.06
CA PRO A 226 13.10 10.23 1.79
C PRO A 226 12.37 10.83 0.58
N VAL A 227 11.06 11.06 0.69
CA VAL A 227 10.26 11.66 -0.40
C VAL A 227 10.59 13.13 -0.57
N VAL A 228 10.62 13.92 0.52
CA VAL A 228 10.90 15.36 0.43
C VAL A 228 12.27 15.63 -0.19
N ARG A 229 13.30 14.85 0.19
CA ARG A 229 14.67 15.02 -0.33
C ARG A 229 14.85 14.64 -1.79
N ALA A 230 14.01 13.75 -2.31
CA ALA A 230 14.13 13.31 -3.70
C ALA A 230 13.79 14.42 -4.71
N PHE A 231 13.27 15.57 -4.23
CA PHE A 231 12.80 16.68 -5.08
C PHE A 231 13.27 18.05 -4.55
N PRO A 232 13.26 19.11 -5.38
CA PRO A 232 13.72 20.45 -5.00
C PRO A 232 12.94 21.12 -3.84
N ALA A 233 11.80 20.58 -3.44
CA ALA A 233 11.01 21.07 -2.31
C ALA A 233 11.81 21.11 -0.99
N VAL A 234 12.84 20.27 -0.87
CA VAL A 234 13.73 20.24 0.29
C VAL A 234 14.48 21.56 0.52
N ASP A 235 14.86 22.27 -0.55
CA ASP A 235 15.65 23.50 -0.44
C ASP A 235 14.82 24.60 0.22
N HIS A 236 13.60 24.80 -0.27
CA HIS A 236 12.65 25.75 0.30
C HIS A 236 12.30 25.43 1.75
N LEU A 237 12.04 24.16 2.06
CA LEU A 237 11.75 23.73 3.43
C LEU A 237 12.94 23.99 4.36
N THR A 238 14.17 23.75 3.90
CA THR A 238 15.38 23.96 4.70
C THR A 238 15.55 25.44 5.07
N ASP A 239 15.28 26.35 4.13
CA ASP A 239 15.30 27.80 4.37
C ASP A 239 14.23 28.20 5.41
N GLU A 240 13.01 27.69 5.28
CA GLU A 240 11.91 27.97 6.21
C GLU A 240 12.20 27.45 7.62
N LEU A 241 12.68 26.22 7.76
CA LEU A 241 13.04 25.65 9.06
C LEU A 241 14.24 26.37 9.70
N SER A 242 15.18 26.86 8.88
CA SER A 242 16.30 27.68 9.35
C SER A 242 15.80 29.03 9.88
N ALA A 243 14.84 29.66 9.20
CA ALA A 243 14.19 30.89 9.67
C ALA A 243 13.44 30.67 11.00
N GLU A 244 12.69 29.58 11.13
CA GLU A 244 12.01 29.18 12.38
C GLU A 244 13.00 29.01 13.55
N THR A 245 14.17 28.41 13.28
CA THR A 245 15.21 28.22 14.29
C THR A 245 15.73 29.55 14.86
N ASN A 246 15.79 30.60 14.02
CA ASN A 246 16.32 31.90 14.40
C ASN A 246 15.28 32.80 15.10
N ALA A 247 14.05 32.82 14.60
CA ALA A 247 13.07 33.86 14.95
C ALA A 247 11.87 33.37 15.76
N ALA A 248 11.60 32.06 15.82
CA ALA A 248 10.38 31.55 16.41
C ALA A 248 10.41 31.49 17.96
N PRO A 249 9.24 31.44 18.62
CA PRO A 249 9.11 31.11 20.04
C PRO A 249 9.78 29.76 20.39
N PRO A 250 10.16 29.53 21.67
CA PRO A 250 10.97 28.38 22.07
C PRO A 250 10.46 27.01 21.57
N ASP A 251 9.16 26.75 21.65
CA ASP A 251 8.60 25.44 21.26
C ASP A 251 8.76 25.16 19.76
N ARG A 252 8.46 26.16 18.92
CA ARG A 252 8.65 26.10 17.46
C ARG A 252 10.12 25.98 17.10
N ARG A 253 10.98 26.75 17.77
CA ARG A 253 12.44 26.69 17.58
C ARG A 253 12.97 25.30 17.87
N HIS A 254 12.58 24.69 18.98
CA HIS A 254 12.99 23.34 19.32
C HIS A 254 12.49 22.30 18.30
N ALA A 255 11.25 22.44 17.82
CA ALA A 255 10.72 21.57 16.76
C ALA A 255 11.49 21.73 15.45
N ALA A 256 11.81 22.97 15.05
CA ALA A 256 12.58 23.27 13.84
C ALA A 256 14.00 22.66 13.90
N VAL A 257 14.69 22.78 15.04
CA VAL A 257 16.01 22.16 15.25
C VAL A 257 15.94 20.64 15.11
N ARG A 258 14.92 20.00 15.69
CA ARG A 258 14.72 18.54 15.54
C ARG A 258 14.42 18.15 14.10
N ALA A 259 13.58 18.90 13.41
CA ALA A 259 13.23 18.67 12.01
C ALA A 259 14.46 18.79 11.08
N LEU A 260 15.25 19.86 11.21
CA LEU A 260 16.51 20.04 10.44
C LEU A 260 17.51 18.92 10.73
N THR A 261 17.66 18.54 12.00
CA THR A 261 18.55 17.44 12.38
C THR A 261 18.12 16.13 11.72
N ALA A 262 16.82 15.80 11.78
CA ALA A 262 16.28 14.59 11.16
C ALA A 262 16.41 14.60 9.63
N LEU A 263 16.14 15.75 9.00
CA LEU A 263 16.29 15.95 7.56
C LEU A 263 17.73 15.67 7.10
N HIS A 264 18.73 16.24 7.81
CA HIS A 264 20.15 16.02 7.53
C HIS A 264 20.61 14.59 7.82
N GLN A 265 20.13 13.97 8.91
CA GLN A 265 20.50 12.59 9.25
C GLN A 265 20.04 11.60 8.20
N ALA A 266 18.83 11.78 7.68
CA ALA A 266 18.33 10.89 6.67
C ALA A 266 19.07 11.06 5.32
N THR A 267 19.85 12.14 5.11
CA THR A 267 20.82 12.28 3.99
C THR A 267 22.02 11.34 4.12
N ALA A 268 22.40 10.92 5.34
CA ALA A 268 23.60 10.11 5.57
C ALA A 268 23.38 8.59 5.42
N SER A 269 22.12 8.16 5.23
CA SER A 269 21.70 6.76 5.19
C SER A 269 21.27 6.28 3.80
N ALA A 270 21.48 7.10 2.76
CA ALA A 270 21.27 6.76 1.35
C ALA A 270 22.64 6.62 0.67
#